data_AF-A0A818DS00-F1
#
_entry.id   AF-A0A818DS00-F1
#
_cell.length_a   1.000
_cell.length_b   1.000
_cell.length_c   1.000
_cell.angle_alpha   90.00
_cell.angle_beta   90.00
_cell.angle_gamma   90.00
#
_symmetry.space_group_name_H-M   'P 1'
#
loop_
_entity.id
_entity.type
_entity.pdbx_description
1 polymer ?
#
loop_
_entity_poly.entity_id
_entity_poly.type
_entity_poly.pdbx_seq_one_letter_code
_entity_poly.pdbx_strand_id
1 'polypeptide(L)'
;KLSANIGSIVNFLDLSIENQDGQLYTTVFQKPSYEPYYLPFNSIHPLHMKKNIPFAMLLRAIRYCSTFESYLNEREKLRMALLLNKYPNKIIDEQFNNMLLKFNVNEPLTLNNYVSYRQDVINSPIKEKLSINYEKSIFVHFTYCSSMKTFPIKFHTLWEKYFDKSPINEVIPILGTRNVDNLQRRLIHTKSNN
;
A
#
# COMPACT_ATOMS: atom_id res chain seq x y z
N LYS A 1 -17.91 21.33 -25.70
CA LYS A 1 -18.89 20.28 -26.05
C LYS A 1 -18.16 18.95 -25.95
N LEU A 2 -18.52 18.06 -25.01
CA LEU A 2 -17.91 16.73 -24.95
C LEU A 2 -18.48 15.91 -26.10
N SER A 3 -17.63 15.41 -26.99
CA SER A 3 -18.01 14.51 -28.07
C SER A 3 -18.10 13.09 -27.52
N ALA A 4 -19.29 12.50 -27.51
CA ALA A 4 -19.44 11.08 -27.22
C ALA A 4 -19.02 10.28 -28.46
N ASN A 5 -18.05 9.38 -28.29
CA ASN A 5 -17.64 8.43 -29.32
C ASN A 5 -18.12 7.04 -28.89
N ILE A 6 -18.73 6.30 -29.82
CA ILE A 6 -19.11 4.90 -29.62
C ILE A 6 -17.92 4.05 -30.06
N GLY A 7 -17.45 3.15 -29.20
CA GLY A 7 -16.36 2.23 -29.50
C GLY A 7 -16.44 0.99 -28.61
N SER A 8 -15.83 -0.11 -29.06
CA SER A 8 -15.68 -1.34 -28.27
C SER A 8 -14.61 -1.20 -27.19
N ILE A 9 -13.74 -0.19 -27.28
CA ILE A 9 -12.63 0.04 -26.35
C ILE A 9 -12.73 1.46 -25.77
N VAL A 10 -12.55 1.58 -24.46
CA VAL A 10 -12.44 2.85 -23.76
C VAL A 10 -11.24 2.83 -22.81
N ASN A 11 -10.47 3.92 -22.81
CA ASN A 11 -9.36 4.12 -21.90
C ASN A 11 -9.78 5.09 -20.79
N PHE A 12 -9.60 4.68 -19.54
CA PHE A 12 -9.87 5.53 -18.38
C PHE A 12 -8.76 5.39 -17.35
N LEU A 13 -8.10 6.52 -17.03
CA LEU A 13 -6.92 6.56 -16.18
C LEU A 13 -5.84 5.59 -16.69
N ASP A 14 -5.62 4.53 -15.92
CA ASP A 14 -4.59 3.52 -16.08
C ASP A 14 -5.15 2.18 -16.61
N LEU A 15 -6.41 2.16 -17.03
CA LEU A 15 -7.16 0.99 -17.47
C LEU A 15 -7.65 1.16 -18.92
N SER A 16 -7.46 0.11 -19.71
CA SER A 16 -8.13 -0.07 -21.00
C SER A 16 -9.21 -1.12 -20.81
N ILE A 17 -10.44 -0.79 -21.20
CA ILE A 17 -11.61 -1.65 -21.07
C ILE A 17 -12.12 -1.94 -22.49
N GLU A 18 -12.18 -3.21 -22.83
CA GLU A 18 -12.65 -3.70 -24.12
C GLU A 18 -13.92 -4.53 -23.91
N ASN A 19 -14.96 -4.25 -24.69
CA ASN A 19 -16.16 -5.05 -24.75
C ASN A 19 -16.05 -6.03 -25.94
N GLN A 20 -15.93 -7.31 -25.63
CA GLN A 20 -15.97 -8.41 -26.61
C GLN A 20 -17.28 -9.17 -26.40
N ASP A 21 -18.24 -8.95 -27.30
CA ASP A 21 -19.54 -9.64 -27.32
C ASP A 21 -20.31 -9.63 -25.98
N GLY A 22 -20.29 -8.49 -25.29
CA GLY A 22 -20.98 -8.30 -24.00
C GLY A 22 -20.15 -8.66 -22.77
N GLN A 23 -18.91 -9.14 -22.95
CA GLN A 23 -17.96 -9.41 -21.87
C GLN A 23 -16.89 -8.32 -21.83
N LEU A 24 -16.62 -7.81 -20.62
CA LEU A 24 -15.60 -6.77 -20.41
C LEU A 24 -14.24 -7.41 -20.11
N TYR A 25 -13.27 -7.07 -20.93
CA TYR A 25 -11.87 -7.40 -20.76
C TYR A 25 -11.11 -6.14 -20.36
N THR A 26 -10.17 -6.28 -19.44
CA THR A 26 -9.43 -5.15 -18.91
C THR A 26 -7.93 -5.40 -19.00
N THR A 27 -7.17 -4.36 -19.33
CA THR A 27 -5.71 -4.38 -19.36
C THR A 27 -5.14 -3.07 -18.82
N VAL A 28 -3.84 -3.04 -18.53
CA VAL A 28 -3.17 -1.79 -18.14
C VAL A 28 -3.07 -0.87 -19.36
N PHE A 29 -3.64 0.32 -19.24
CA PHE A 29 -3.46 1.37 -20.24
C PHE A 29 -2.23 2.22 -19.93
N GLN A 30 -1.45 2.49 -20.97
CA GLN A 30 -0.34 3.43 -20.96
C GLN A 30 -0.58 4.44 -22.08
N LYS A 31 -0.36 5.73 -21.79
CA LYS A 31 -0.48 6.77 -22.82
C LYS A 31 0.56 6.55 -23.92
N PRO A 32 0.34 6.99 -25.17
CA PRO A 32 1.34 6.88 -26.24
C PRO A 32 2.69 7.53 -25.91
N SER A 33 2.68 8.56 -25.06
CA SER A 33 3.88 9.24 -24.57
C SER A 33 4.49 8.59 -23.33
N TYR A 34 4.06 7.37 -22.96
CA TYR A 34 4.56 6.69 -21.78
C TYR A 34 6.00 6.25 -22.01
N GLU A 35 6.87 6.64 -21.10
CA GLU A 35 8.21 6.09 -20.97
C GLU A 35 8.22 5.07 -19.82
N PRO A 36 8.99 3.98 -19.92
CA PRO A 36 9.13 2.99 -18.86
C PRO A 36 10.01 3.55 -17.72
N TYR A 37 9.68 4.72 -17.20
CA TYR A 37 10.41 5.41 -16.14
C TYR A 37 9.77 5.13 -14.78
N TYR A 38 10.56 4.52 -13.90
CA TYR A 38 10.27 4.40 -12.49
C TYR A 38 11.35 5.12 -11.70
N LEU A 39 11.10 5.36 -10.42
CA LEU A 39 12.14 5.90 -9.55
C LEU A 39 13.40 5.01 -9.63
N PRO A 40 14.54 5.51 -10.13
CA PRO A 40 15.72 4.67 -10.35
C PRO A 40 16.23 4.08 -9.06
N PHE A 41 16.67 2.82 -9.10
CA PHE A 41 17.10 2.11 -7.90
C PHE A 41 18.32 2.76 -7.22
N ASN A 42 19.19 3.39 -8.02
CA ASN A 42 20.39 4.10 -7.56
C ASN A 42 20.10 5.55 -7.08
N SER A 43 18.85 5.99 -7.04
CA SER A 43 18.50 7.31 -6.51
C SER A 43 18.64 7.38 -4.97
N ILE A 44 18.76 8.59 -4.42
CA ILE A 44 19.00 8.87 -2.98
C ILE A 44 17.75 8.64 -2.11
N HIS A 45 16.67 8.09 -2.68
CA HIS A 45 15.44 7.83 -1.96
C HIS A 45 15.57 6.65 -0.99
N PRO A 46 14.79 6.63 0.10
CA PRO A 46 14.75 5.51 1.03
C PRO A 46 14.52 4.16 0.33
N LEU A 47 15.25 3.14 0.76
CA LEU A 47 15.20 1.82 0.14
C LEU A 47 13.80 1.20 0.15
N HIS A 48 13.02 1.43 1.22
CA HIS A 48 11.66 0.89 1.32
C HIS A 48 10.72 1.44 0.24
N MET A 49 10.88 2.70 -0.19
CA MET A 49 10.08 3.28 -1.26
C MET A 49 10.40 2.61 -2.59
N LYS A 50 11.69 2.44 -2.89
CA LYS A 50 12.17 1.78 -4.11
C LYS A 50 11.71 0.32 -4.13
N LYS A 51 11.90 -0.43 -3.03
CA LYS A 51 11.42 -1.82 -2.89
C LYS A 51 9.89 -1.94 -3.07
N ASN A 52 9.12 -0.95 -2.65
CA ASN A 52 7.66 -1.00 -2.79
C ASN A 52 7.17 -0.82 -4.24
N ILE A 53 7.99 -0.28 -5.15
CA ILE A 53 7.58 -0.04 -6.54
C ILE A 53 7.27 -1.36 -7.28
N PRO A 54 8.18 -2.35 -7.37
CA PRO A 54 7.86 -3.63 -8.01
C PRO A 54 6.62 -4.32 -7.41
N PHE A 55 6.48 -4.27 -6.08
CA PHE A 55 5.34 -4.81 -5.36
C PHE A 55 4.03 -4.16 -5.83
N ALA A 56 3.96 -2.82 -5.77
CA ALA A 56 2.74 -2.07 -6.08
C ALA A 56 2.36 -2.19 -7.56
N MET A 57 3.37 -2.25 -8.42
CA MET A 57 3.16 -2.38 -9.85
C MET A 57 2.68 -3.77 -10.26
N LEU A 58 3.20 -4.85 -9.67
CA LEU A 58 2.65 -6.19 -9.92
C LEU A 58 1.22 -6.32 -9.38
N LEU A 59 0.93 -5.73 -8.21
CA LEU A 59 -0.42 -5.67 -7.67
C LEU A 59 -1.39 -4.98 -8.63
N ARG A 60 -0.98 -3.86 -9.24
CA ARG A 60 -1.74 -3.18 -10.30
C ARG A 60 -1.97 -4.10 -11.50
N ALA A 61 -0.94 -4.79 -11.98
CA ALA A 61 -1.05 -5.70 -13.13
C ALA A 61 -2.11 -6.80 -12.88
N ILE A 62 -2.09 -7.46 -11.71
CA ILE A 62 -3.10 -8.48 -11.37
C ILE A 62 -4.51 -7.88 -11.30
N ARG A 63 -4.66 -6.71 -10.69
CA ARG A 63 -5.97 -6.04 -10.60
C ARG A 63 -6.53 -5.70 -11.98
N TYR A 64 -5.69 -5.21 -12.87
CA TYR A 64 -6.13 -4.62 -14.13
C TYR A 64 -6.26 -5.63 -15.26
N CYS A 65 -5.38 -6.62 -15.36
CA CYS A 65 -5.43 -7.60 -16.43
C CYS A 65 -6.52 -8.65 -16.18
N SER A 66 -7.56 -8.73 -17.00
CA SER A 66 -8.66 -9.70 -16.82
C SER A 66 -8.26 -11.13 -17.19
N THR A 67 -7.26 -11.29 -18.06
CA THR A 67 -6.78 -12.60 -18.54
C THR A 67 -5.37 -12.90 -18.06
N PHE A 68 -5.05 -14.19 -17.96
CA PHE A 68 -3.71 -14.62 -17.57
C PHE A 68 -2.65 -14.19 -18.60
N GLU A 69 -2.97 -14.23 -19.89
CA GLU A 69 -2.07 -13.82 -20.97
C GLU A 69 -1.75 -12.32 -20.90
N SER A 70 -2.77 -11.47 -20.72
CA SER A 70 -2.54 -10.03 -20.58
C SER A 70 -1.74 -9.69 -19.32
N TYR A 71 -1.93 -10.45 -18.23
CA TYR A 71 -1.10 -10.36 -17.04
C TYR A 71 0.36 -10.73 -17.31
N LEU A 72 0.62 -11.84 -18.01
CA LEU A 72 1.99 -12.26 -18.34
C LEU A 72 2.71 -11.22 -19.18
N ASN A 73 2.03 -10.70 -20.22
CA ASN A 73 2.60 -9.64 -21.04
C ASN A 73 2.92 -8.38 -20.22
N GLU A 74 2.00 -7.95 -19.35
CA GLU A 74 2.22 -6.80 -18.49
C GLU A 74 3.34 -7.02 -17.47
N ARG A 75 3.41 -8.22 -16.88
CA ARG A 75 4.49 -8.62 -15.96
C ARG A 75 5.86 -8.54 -16.62
N GLU A 76 5.99 -8.98 -17.87
CA GLU A 76 7.25 -8.90 -18.61
C GLU A 76 7.62 -7.46 -18.96
N LYS A 77 6.65 -6.65 -19.43
CA LYS A 77 6.85 -5.20 -19.63
C LYS A 77 7.32 -4.53 -18.34
N LEU A 78 6.71 -4.88 -17.21
CA LEU A 78 7.09 -4.39 -15.90
C LEU A 78 8.54 -4.72 -15.56
N ARG A 79 8.91 -5.99 -15.74
CA ARG A 79 10.26 -6.47 -15.45
C ARG A 79 11.28 -5.72 -16.28
N MET A 80 11.02 -5.55 -17.58
CA MET A 80 11.91 -4.80 -18.46
C MET A 80 12.05 -3.36 -18.01
N ALA A 81 10.94 -2.67 -17.72
CA ALA A 81 10.97 -1.30 -17.22
C ALA A 81 11.74 -1.18 -15.89
N LEU A 82 11.55 -2.10 -14.94
CA LEU A 82 12.32 -2.10 -13.68
C LEU A 82 13.82 -2.31 -13.90
N LEU A 83 14.20 -3.20 -14.82
CA LEU A 83 15.61 -3.42 -15.18
C LEU A 83 16.23 -2.18 -15.82
N LEU A 84 15.52 -1.50 -16.72
CA LEU A 84 15.94 -0.22 -17.30
C LEU A 84 16.16 0.86 -16.21
N ASN A 85 15.38 0.81 -15.13
CA ASN A 85 15.53 1.67 -13.96
C ASN A 85 16.52 1.13 -12.90
N LYS A 86 17.40 0.19 -13.29
CA LYS A 86 18.52 -0.35 -12.51
C LYS A 86 18.11 -1.17 -11.27
N TYR A 87 16.89 -1.70 -11.24
CA TYR A 87 16.48 -2.60 -10.16
C TYR A 87 17.22 -3.94 -10.28
N PRO A 88 17.87 -4.43 -9.21
CA PRO A 88 18.46 -5.76 -9.23
C PRO A 88 17.39 -6.85 -9.42
N ASN A 89 17.63 -7.84 -10.27
CA ASN A 89 16.72 -8.97 -10.52
C ASN A 89 16.19 -9.59 -9.22
N LYS A 90 17.09 -9.86 -8.26
CA LYS A 90 16.74 -10.43 -6.95
C LYS A 90 15.69 -9.59 -6.21
N ILE A 91 15.75 -8.26 -6.29
CA ILE A 91 14.77 -7.37 -5.64
C ILE A 91 13.43 -7.42 -6.37
N ILE A 92 13.44 -7.49 -7.70
CA ILE A 92 12.22 -7.64 -8.49
C ILE A 92 11.51 -8.94 -8.09
N ASP A 93 12.24 -10.06 -8.08
CA ASP A 93 11.72 -11.39 -7.74
C ASP A 93 11.22 -11.46 -6.29
N GLU A 94 12.00 -10.94 -5.34
CA GLU A 94 11.61 -10.84 -3.92
C GLU A 94 10.29 -10.09 -3.78
N GLN A 95 10.13 -8.94 -4.43
CA GLN A 95 8.94 -8.10 -4.28
C GLN A 95 7.73 -8.64 -5.05
N PHE A 96 7.95 -9.32 -6.17
CA PHE A 96 6.90 -10.07 -6.86
C PHE A 96 6.36 -11.19 -5.97
N ASN A 97 7.26 -11.99 -5.39
CA ASN A 97 6.88 -13.07 -4.47
C ASN A 97 6.19 -12.53 -3.22
N ASN A 98 6.70 -11.44 -2.62
CA ASN A 98 6.04 -10.80 -1.46
C ASN A 98 4.61 -10.34 -1.79
N MET A 99 4.37 -9.89 -3.01
CA MET A 99 3.02 -9.52 -3.46
C MET A 99 2.10 -10.73 -3.50
N LEU A 100 2.53 -11.81 -4.14
CA LEU A 100 1.77 -13.06 -4.21
C LEU A 100 1.49 -13.64 -2.80
N LEU A 101 2.51 -13.71 -1.95
CA LEU A 101 2.39 -14.20 -0.57
C LEU A 101 1.42 -13.36 0.28
N LYS A 102 1.34 -12.04 0.06
CA LYS A 102 0.40 -11.17 0.77
C LYS A 102 -1.06 -11.58 0.54
N PHE A 103 -1.35 -12.16 -0.63
CA PHE A 103 -2.68 -12.65 -1.00
C PHE A 103 -2.77 -14.18 -0.91
N ASN A 104 -1.91 -14.82 -0.10
CA ASN A 104 -1.87 -16.26 0.14
C ASN A 104 -1.67 -17.12 -1.12
N VAL A 105 -1.05 -16.54 -2.16
CA VAL A 105 -0.69 -17.27 -3.37
C VAL A 105 0.67 -17.94 -3.16
N ASN A 106 0.65 -19.23 -2.81
CA ASN A 106 1.85 -20.03 -2.54
C ASN A 106 2.33 -20.85 -3.75
N GLU A 107 1.61 -20.78 -4.86
CA GLU A 107 1.86 -21.52 -6.08
C GLU A 107 2.04 -20.56 -7.28
N PRO A 108 2.66 -21.00 -8.38
CA PRO A 108 2.71 -20.21 -9.59
C PRO A 108 1.30 -19.88 -10.12
N LEU A 109 1.13 -18.66 -10.59
CA LEU A 109 -0.07 -18.29 -11.34
C LEU A 109 -0.08 -19.04 -12.68
N THR A 110 -1.22 -19.62 -13.00
CA THR A 110 -1.51 -20.38 -14.22
C THR A 110 -2.83 -19.90 -14.81
N LEU A 111 -3.14 -20.31 -16.03
CA LEU A 111 -4.41 -20.01 -16.67
C LEU A 111 -5.61 -20.42 -15.80
N ASN A 112 -5.50 -21.53 -15.08
CA ASN A 112 -6.60 -22.12 -14.32
C ASN A 112 -6.87 -21.41 -12.98
N ASN A 113 -5.84 -20.90 -12.31
CA ASN A 113 -5.98 -20.28 -10.98
C ASN A 113 -6.01 -18.74 -11.02
N TYR A 114 -5.57 -18.13 -12.12
CA TYR A 114 -5.40 -16.67 -12.22
C TYR A 114 -6.67 -15.88 -11.91
N VAL A 115 -7.81 -16.30 -12.49
CA VAL A 115 -9.08 -15.56 -12.36
C VAL A 115 -9.55 -15.55 -10.90
N SER A 116 -9.42 -16.67 -10.19
CA SER A 116 -9.78 -16.78 -8.77
C SER A 116 -8.92 -15.84 -7.93
N TYR A 117 -7.59 -15.93 -8.07
CA TYR A 117 -6.68 -15.09 -7.29
C TYR A 117 -6.83 -13.60 -7.60
N ARG A 118 -7.05 -13.25 -8.87
CA ARG A 118 -7.35 -11.87 -9.25
C ARG A 118 -8.59 -11.36 -8.51
N GLN A 119 -9.63 -12.18 -8.42
CA GLN A 119 -10.86 -11.80 -7.72
C GLN A 119 -10.61 -11.56 -6.23
N ASP A 120 -9.78 -12.39 -5.58
CA ASP A 120 -9.37 -12.20 -4.18
C ASP A 120 -8.59 -10.88 -3.99
N VAL A 121 -7.72 -10.55 -4.93
CA VAL A 121 -6.94 -9.30 -4.92
C VAL A 121 -7.85 -8.07 -5.08
N ILE A 122 -8.89 -8.15 -5.91
CA ILE A 122 -9.87 -7.08 -6.14
C ILE A 122 -10.78 -6.92 -4.91
N ASN A 123 -11.27 -8.03 -4.37
CA ASN A 123 -12.16 -8.06 -3.22
C ASN A 123 -11.43 -7.79 -1.89
N SER A 124 -10.10 -7.73 -1.91
CA SER A 124 -9.30 -7.46 -0.71
C SER A 124 -9.79 -6.16 -0.04
N PRO A 125 -10.17 -6.23 1.25
CA PRO A 125 -10.77 -5.09 1.93
C PRO A 125 -9.78 -3.93 1.93
N ILE A 126 -10.29 -2.75 1.59
CA ILE A 126 -9.57 -1.51 1.84
C ILE A 126 -9.36 -1.47 3.35
N LYS A 127 -8.11 -1.36 3.81
CA LYS A 127 -7.84 -1.09 5.23
C LYS A 127 -8.43 0.26 5.56
N GLU A 128 -9.67 0.28 6.01
CA GLU A 128 -10.27 1.46 6.58
C GLU A 128 -9.43 1.86 7.79
N LYS A 129 -9.04 3.13 7.81
CA LYS A 129 -8.44 3.70 9.01
C LYS A 129 -9.52 3.62 10.09
N LEU A 130 -9.24 2.90 11.19
CA LEU A 130 -10.14 2.82 12.34
C LEU A 130 -10.70 4.22 12.63
N SER A 131 -12.02 4.38 12.56
CA SER A 131 -12.67 5.65 12.85
C SER A 131 -12.42 5.96 14.32
N ILE A 132 -11.75 7.09 14.59
CA ILE A 132 -11.56 7.54 15.96
C ILE A 132 -12.89 8.17 16.41
N ASN A 133 -13.40 7.73 17.56
CA ASN A 133 -14.55 8.38 18.19
C ASN A 133 -14.08 9.70 18.85
N TYR A 134 -14.24 10.81 18.14
CA TYR A 134 -13.85 12.14 18.64
C TYR A 134 -14.71 12.66 19.79
N GLU A 135 -15.85 12.04 20.12
CA GLU A 135 -16.63 12.37 21.32
C GLU A 135 -15.97 11.84 22.59
N LYS A 136 -15.24 10.72 22.47
CA LYS A 136 -14.58 10.03 23.59
C LYS A 136 -13.07 10.01 23.49
N SER A 137 -12.49 10.71 22.52
CA SER A 137 -11.04 10.67 22.31
C SER A 137 -10.47 12.02 21.94
N ILE A 138 -9.37 12.38 22.60
CA ILE A 138 -8.61 13.60 22.32
C ILE A 138 -7.20 13.24 21.86
N PHE A 139 -6.75 13.83 20.75
CA PHE A 139 -5.37 13.66 20.30
C PHE A 139 -4.43 14.65 20.98
N VAL A 140 -3.52 14.14 21.79
CA VAL A 140 -2.51 14.94 22.45
C VAL A 140 -1.20 14.79 21.69
N HIS A 141 -0.87 15.82 20.93
CA HIS A 141 0.35 15.88 20.14
C HIS A 141 1.48 16.50 20.95
N PHE A 142 2.60 15.80 21.06
CA PHE A 142 3.79 16.32 21.73
C PHE A 142 5.05 16.20 20.85
N THR A 143 6.02 17.06 21.12
CA THR A 143 7.34 17.04 20.49
C THR A 143 8.28 16.11 21.26
N TYR A 144 9.34 15.65 20.59
CA TYR A 144 10.32 14.73 21.16
C TYR A 144 10.87 15.21 22.52
N CYS A 145 10.92 14.29 23.50
CA CYS A 145 11.59 14.50 24.79
C CYS A 145 12.44 13.27 25.14
N SER A 146 13.55 13.45 25.85
CA SER A 146 14.48 12.39 26.26
C SER A 146 13.82 11.27 27.09
N SER A 147 12.71 11.56 27.76
CA SER A 147 11.97 10.62 28.62
C SER A 147 10.81 9.88 27.93
N MET A 148 10.74 9.93 26.59
CA MET A 148 9.60 9.44 25.79
C MET A 148 9.21 7.97 26.02
N LYS A 149 10.12 7.12 26.49
CA LYS A 149 9.81 5.73 26.89
C LYS A 149 8.85 5.65 28.08
N THR A 150 9.02 6.54 29.06
CA THR A 150 8.21 6.58 30.29
C THR A 150 7.04 7.57 30.18
N PHE A 151 7.08 8.45 29.19
CA PHE A 151 6.11 9.53 29.04
C PHE A 151 4.67 9.02 28.90
N PRO A 152 4.33 8.01 28.06
CA PRO A 152 2.96 7.53 27.96
C PRO A 152 2.39 7.05 29.28
N ILE A 153 3.18 6.25 30.02
CA ILE A 153 2.78 5.71 31.32
C ILE A 153 2.54 6.87 32.30
N LYS A 154 3.51 7.77 32.44
CA LYS A 154 3.40 8.92 33.36
C LYS A 154 2.24 9.84 33.00
N PHE A 155 2.02 10.07 31.71
CA PHE A 155 0.91 10.89 31.24
C PHE A 155 -0.43 10.26 31.61
N HIS A 156 -0.64 8.96 31.37
CA HIS A 156 -1.89 8.30 31.75
C HIS A 156 -2.08 8.26 33.28
N THR A 157 -1.02 8.03 34.05
CA THR A 157 -1.09 8.10 35.52
C THR A 157 -1.50 9.50 36.01
N LEU A 158 -0.97 10.56 35.40
CA LEU A 158 -1.37 11.94 35.72
C LEU A 158 -2.80 12.23 35.24
N TRP A 159 -3.17 11.72 34.06
CA TRP A 159 -4.50 11.88 33.49
C TRP A 159 -5.57 11.30 34.41
N GLU A 160 -5.42 10.03 34.81
CA GLU A 160 -6.31 9.40 35.78
C GLU A 160 -6.32 10.16 37.10
N LYS A 161 -5.14 10.48 37.67
CA LYS A 161 -5.05 11.17 38.96
C LYS A 161 -5.84 12.49 39.00
N TYR A 162 -5.80 13.28 37.94
CA TYR A 162 -6.42 14.62 37.93
C TYR A 162 -7.80 14.66 37.27
N PHE A 163 -8.08 13.76 36.32
CA PHE A 163 -9.30 13.82 35.51
C PHE A 163 -10.29 12.69 35.74
N ASP A 164 -9.98 11.69 36.58
CA ASP A 164 -10.90 10.57 36.89
C ASP A 164 -12.25 11.03 37.47
N LYS A 165 -12.25 12.12 38.24
CA LYS A 165 -13.48 12.73 38.81
C LYS A 165 -13.94 14.00 38.06
N SER A 166 -13.36 14.27 36.91
CA SER A 166 -13.69 15.43 36.08
C SER A 166 -14.84 15.10 35.12
N PRO A 167 -15.58 16.10 34.59
CA PRO A 167 -16.54 15.90 33.50
C PRO A 167 -15.95 15.25 32.23
N ILE A 168 -14.63 15.16 32.10
CA ILE A 168 -13.92 14.54 30.97
C ILE A 168 -13.34 13.16 31.30
N ASN A 169 -13.76 12.52 32.38
CA ASN A 169 -13.27 11.19 32.79
C ASN A 169 -13.51 10.09 31.74
N GLU A 170 -14.54 10.23 30.90
CA GLU A 170 -14.81 9.32 29.78
C GLU A 170 -13.94 9.58 28.54
N VAL A 171 -13.18 10.69 28.53
CA VAL A 171 -12.31 11.05 27.41
C VAL A 171 -10.99 10.27 27.50
N ILE A 172 -10.69 9.52 26.44
CA ILE A 172 -9.47 8.75 26.28
C ILE A 172 -8.43 9.60 25.55
N PRO A 173 -7.34 10.02 26.19
CA PRO A 173 -6.28 10.75 25.51
C PRO A 173 -5.45 9.79 24.65
N ILE A 174 -5.39 10.07 23.36
CA ILE A 174 -4.55 9.36 22.40
C ILE A 174 -3.27 10.19 22.19
N LEU A 175 -2.17 9.67 22.69
CA LEU A 175 -0.86 10.29 22.55
C LEU A 175 -0.34 10.10 21.11
N GLY A 176 -0.19 11.21 20.38
CA GLY A 176 0.41 11.25 19.05
C GLY A 176 1.77 11.94 19.09
N THR A 177 2.78 11.36 18.45
CA THR A 177 4.02 12.10 18.19
C THR A 177 3.89 12.80 16.86
N ARG A 178 4.18 14.12 16.80
CA ARG A 178 4.08 14.88 15.54
C ARG A 178 5.01 14.37 14.44
N ASN A 179 5.98 13.52 14.78
CA ASN A 179 6.83 12.85 13.81
C ASN A 179 7.22 11.45 14.34
N VAL A 180 6.98 10.46 13.48
CA VAL A 180 7.66 9.15 13.44
C VAL A 180 7.06 8.02 14.31
N ASP A 181 6.05 7.32 13.78
CA ASP A 181 5.63 5.98 14.24
C ASP A 181 6.84 5.01 14.36
N ASN A 182 7.84 5.17 13.48
CA ASN A 182 9.07 4.38 13.51
C ASN A 182 9.96 4.66 14.74
N LEU A 183 9.96 5.89 15.27
CA LEU A 183 10.71 6.26 16.47
C LEU A 183 10.04 5.68 17.71
N GLN A 184 8.70 5.75 17.77
CA GLN A 184 7.93 5.10 18.83
C GLN A 184 8.16 3.58 18.83
N ARG A 185 8.07 2.92 17.67
CA ARG A 185 8.37 1.48 17.54
C ARG A 185 9.79 1.15 17.98
N ARG A 186 10.80 1.94 17.59
CA ARG A 186 12.20 1.74 18.00
C ARG A 186 12.38 1.86 19.52
N LEU A 187 11.73 2.83 20.16
CA LEU A 187 11.84 3.06 21.59
C LEU A 187 11.12 1.98 22.42
N ILE A 188 10.03 1.39 21.90
CA ILE A 188 9.31 0.27 22.52
C ILE A 188 10.08 -1.05 22.35
N HIS A 189 10.70 -1.28 21.19
CA HIS A 189 11.41 -2.55 20.89
C HIS A 189 12.83 -2.64 21.46
N THR A 190 13.40 -1.56 22.01
CA THR A 190 14.59 -1.70 22.87
C THR A 190 14.19 -2.34 24.20
N LYS A 191 13.84 -3.63 24.19
CA LYS A 191 13.94 -4.48 25.37
C LYS A 191 15.40 -4.49 25.82
N SER A 192 15.56 -4.38 27.13
CA SER A 192 16.82 -4.45 27.85
C SER A 192 17.71 -5.58 27.32
N ASN A 193 18.81 -5.24 26.65
CA ASN A 193 20.02 -6.05 26.78
C ASN A 193 20.63 -5.64 28.11
N ASN A 194 20.15 -6.26 29.19
CA ASN A 194 20.98 -6.52 30.37
C ASN A 194 21.41 -7.98 30.27
#